data_AF-A0A0B6Z1Y5-F1
#
_entry.id   AF-A0A0B6Z1Y5-F1
#
_cell.length_a   1.000
_cell.length_b   1.000
_cell.length_c   1.000
_cell.angle_alpha   90.00
_cell.angle_beta   90.00
_cell.angle_gamma   90.00
#
_symmetry.space_group_name_H-M   'P 1'
#
loop_
_entity.id
_entity.type
_entity.pdbx_description
1 polymer ?
#
loop_
_entity_poly.entity_id
_entity_poly.type
_entity_poly.pdbx_seq_one_letter_code
_entity_poly.pdbx_strand_id
1 'polypeptide(L)'
;LKPLASWVTDLVSRMNFIQSWIDDGIPSVFWISGFFFPQAFLTGTLQNYARKSIISIDTITFDFQVLKESYTELTIAPEDGCYIRGLFAEGARWDNAQQMLAESRPKELYTDVPVIWLIPVPSRKVPTSGIYDCPVYKTLTRAGITFLFLCV
;
A
#
# COMPACT_ATOMS: atom_id res chain seq x y z
N LEU A 1 19.77 -3.86 14.23
CA LEU A 1 18.46 -4.28 14.78
C LEU A 1 17.78 -3.06 15.40
N LYS A 2 16.46 -2.88 15.22
CA LYS A 2 15.73 -1.76 15.82
C LYS A 2 15.81 -1.83 17.36
N PRO A 3 16.04 -0.71 18.09
CA PRO A 3 16.01 -0.68 19.55
C PRO A 3 14.62 -1.04 20.10
N LEU A 4 14.55 -1.59 21.32
CA LEU A 4 13.27 -1.93 21.99
C LEU A 4 12.31 -0.75 22.04
N ALA A 5 12.80 0.45 22.37
CA ALA A 5 11.99 1.66 22.39
C ALA A 5 11.27 1.91 21.06
N SER A 6 11.97 1.70 19.93
CA SER A 6 11.37 1.84 18.58
C SER A 6 10.28 0.80 18.32
N TRP A 7 10.44 -0.43 18.82
CA TRP A 7 9.39 -1.46 18.74
C TRP A 7 8.16 -1.11 19.58
N VAL A 8 8.35 -0.56 20.78
CA VAL A 8 7.25 -0.12 21.64
C VAL A 8 6.49 1.04 20.99
N THR A 9 7.18 2.03 20.42
CA THR A 9 6.53 3.13 19.69
C THR A 9 5.73 2.64 18.49
N ASP A 10 6.27 1.69 17.72
CA ASP A 10 5.59 1.09 16.57
C ASP A 10 4.33 0.31 17.03
N LEU A 11 4.42 -0.44 18.11
CA LEU A 11 3.29 -1.16 18.70
C LEU A 11 2.18 -0.20 19.15
N VAL A 12 2.52 0.85 19.91
CA VAL A 12 1.56 1.86 20.34
C VAL A 12 0.88 2.53 19.14
N SER A 13 1.65 2.84 18.09
CA SER A 13 1.09 3.44 16.86
C SER A 13 0.10 2.51 16.16
N ARG A 14 0.38 1.19 16.10
CA ARG A 14 -0.54 0.20 15.54
C ARG A 14 -1.80 0.05 16.37
N MET A 15 -1.66 0.04 17.70
CA MET A 15 -2.81 0.00 18.61
C MET A 15 -3.71 1.21 18.41
N ASN A 16 -3.12 2.41 18.34
CA ASN A 16 -3.88 3.63 18.08
C ASN A 16 -4.60 3.61 16.73
N PHE A 17 -3.97 3.09 15.68
CA PHE A 17 -4.61 2.94 14.37
C PHE A 17 -5.82 1.99 14.39
N ILE A 18 -5.72 0.87 15.11
CA ILE A 18 -6.85 -0.06 15.28
C ILE A 18 -7.92 0.58 16.17
N GLN A 19 -7.52 1.28 17.22
CA GLN A 19 -8.44 1.96 18.14
C GLN A 19 -9.26 3.03 17.42
N SER A 20 -8.65 3.88 16.59
CA SER A 20 -9.38 4.86 15.78
C SER A 20 -10.35 4.19 14.80
N TRP A 21 -9.99 3.01 14.27
CA TRP A 21 -10.92 2.27 13.43
C TRP A 21 -12.14 1.78 14.24
N ILE A 22 -11.94 1.32 15.47
CA ILE A 22 -13.04 0.92 16.36
C ILE A 22 -13.95 2.13 16.69
N ASP A 23 -13.34 3.27 17.02
CA ASP A 23 -14.06 4.43 17.53
C ASP A 23 -14.75 5.25 16.42
N ASP A 24 -14.06 5.45 15.30
CA ASP A 24 -14.49 6.35 14.22
C ASP A 24 -15.01 5.60 12.98
N GLY A 25 -14.85 4.28 12.93
CA GLY A 25 -15.23 3.45 11.80
C GLY A 25 -14.11 3.27 10.76
N ILE A 26 -14.49 2.76 9.57
CA ILE A 26 -13.52 2.36 8.55
C ILE A 26 -12.74 3.57 8.03
N PRO A 27 -11.39 3.57 8.10
CA PRO A 27 -10.59 4.68 7.61
C PRO A 27 -10.65 4.77 6.08
N SER A 28 -10.58 6.00 5.54
CA SER A 28 -10.46 6.26 4.11
C SER A 28 -9.12 5.79 3.52
N VAL A 29 -8.04 5.91 4.30
CA VAL A 29 -6.68 5.49 3.94
C VAL A 29 -6.13 4.50 4.97
N PHE A 30 -5.78 3.30 4.52
CA PHE A 30 -5.26 2.24 5.38
C PHE A 30 -3.74 2.31 5.52
N TRP A 31 -3.24 2.18 6.74
CA TRP A 31 -1.80 2.05 6.99
C TRP A 31 -1.36 0.59 6.78
N ILE A 32 -0.94 0.25 5.55
CA ILE A 32 -0.70 -1.15 5.14
C ILE A 32 0.40 -1.82 5.96
N SER A 33 1.48 -1.09 6.26
CA SER A 33 2.59 -1.59 7.09
C SER A 33 2.23 -1.67 8.58
N GLY A 34 1.09 -1.09 8.99
CA GLY A 34 0.49 -1.24 10.31
C GLY A 34 -0.15 -2.62 10.54
N PHE A 35 -0.49 -3.35 9.48
CA PHE A 35 -1.05 -4.70 9.60
C PHE A 35 0.00 -5.76 9.94
N PHE A 36 -0.40 -6.72 10.78
CA PHE A 36 0.40 -7.92 11.01
C PHE A 36 0.41 -8.85 9.79
N PHE A 37 -0.73 -8.97 9.09
CA PHE A 37 -0.87 -9.79 7.89
C PHE A 37 -1.60 -9.01 6.77
N PRO A 38 -0.89 -8.16 6.00
CA PRO A 38 -1.51 -7.30 4.98
C PRO A 38 -2.14 -8.10 3.84
N GLN A 39 -1.70 -9.33 3.58
CA GLN A 39 -2.27 -10.19 2.55
C GLN A 39 -3.75 -10.50 2.80
N ALA A 40 -4.16 -10.76 4.05
CA ALA A 40 -5.57 -10.97 4.37
C ALA A 40 -6.42 -9.72 4.09
N PHE A 41 -5.89 -8.53 4.38
CA PHE A 41 -6.55 -7.27 4.03
C PHE A 41 -6.73 -7.14 2.52
N LEU A 42 -5.67 -7.37 1.74
CA LEU A 42 -5.70 -7.28 0.28
C LEU A 42 -6.68 -8.27 -0.34
N THR A 43 -6.65 -9.53 0.10
CA THR A 43 -7.63 -10.54 -0.33
C THR A 43 -9.04 -10.15 0.08
N GLY A 44 -9.23 -9.60 1.27
CA GLY A 44 -10.53 -9.08 1.73
C GLY A 44 -11.08 -7.98 0.82
N THR A 45 -10.23 -7.04 0.40
CA THR A 45 -10.61 -5.98 -0.57
C THR A 45 -11.04 -6.58 -1.91
N LEU A 46 -10.31 -7.56 -2.45
CA LEU A 46 -10.70 -8.25 -3.68
C LEU A 46 -12.02 -9.02 -3.51
N GLN A 47 -12.22 -9.68 -2.37
CA GLN A 47 -13.47 -10.38 -2.07
C GLN A 47 -14.67 -9.42 -2.01
N ASN A 48 -14.51 -8.24 -1.40
CA ASN A 48 -15.57 -7.24 -1.33
C ASN A 48 -15.98 -6.78 -2.73
N TYR A 49 -15.00 -6.50 -3.60
CA TYR A 49 -15.26 -6.16 -4.99
C TYR A 49 -15.91 -7.33 -5.77
N ALA A 50 -15.40 -8.55 -5.60
CA ALA A 50 -15.95 -9.75 -6.24
C ALA A 50 -17.43 -9.96 -5.90
N ARG A 51 -17.80 -9.76 -4.62
CA ARG A 51 -19.20 -9.86 -4.15
C ARG A 51 -20.07 -8.73 -4.72
N LYS A 52 -19.58 -7.49 -4.72
CA LYS A 52 -20.28 -6.33 -5.29
C LYS A 52 -20.56 -6.51 -6.80
N SER A 53 -19.57 -7.02 -7.53
CA SER A 53 -19.61 -7.14 -8.99
C SER A 53 -20.07 -8.51 -9.50
N ILE A 54 -20.37 -9.46 -8.60
CA ILE A 54 -20.84 -10.82 -8.92
C ILE A 54 -19.91 -11.53 -9.93
N ILE A 55 -18.61 -11.53 -9.64
CA ILE A 55 -17.57 -12.18 -10.44
C ILE A 55 -16.65 -13.03 -9.57
N SER A 56 -15.95 -14.00 -10.17
CA SER A 56 -14.99 -14.82 -9.42
C SER A 56 -13.77 -14.00 -9.01
N ILE A 57 -13.36 -14.13 -7.73
CA ILE A 57 -12.14 -13.50 -7.20
C ILE A 57 -10.89 -13.88 -8.00
N ASP A 58 -10.84 -15.10 -8.55
CA ASP A 58 -9.69 -15.61 -9.31
C ASP A 58 -9.41 -14.82 -10.59
N THR A 59 -10.41 -14.07 -11.06
CA THR A 59 -10.30 -13.22 -12.25
C THR A 59 -9.89 -11.79 -11.91
N ILE A 60 -9.79 -11.44 -10.62
CA ILE A 60 -9.59 -10.06 -10.17
C ILE A 60 -8.18 -9.90 -9.64
N THR A 61 -7.51 -8.84 -10.06
CA THR A 61 -6.23 -8.42 -9.49
C THR A 61 -6.24 -6.92 -9.24
N PHE A 62 -5.21 -6.40 -8.59
CA PHE A 62 -5.07 -4.97 -8.41
C PHE A 62 -4.39 -4.31 -9.62
N ASP A 63 -4.96 -3.21 -10.06
CA ASP A 63 -4.23 -2.11 -10.67
C ASP A 63 -3.89 -1.06 -9.60
N PHE A 64 -3.01 -0.13 -9.94
CA PHE A 64 -2.44 0.80 -8.97
C PHE A 64 -2.37 2.20 -9.56
N GLN A 65 -2.66 3.20 -8.71
CA GLN A 65 -2.43 4.59 -9.05
C GLN A 65 -1.80 5.30 -7.85
N VAL A 66 -0.64 5.92 -8.05
CA VAL A 66 -0.02 6.77 -7.03
C VAL A 66 -0.72 8.12 -7.03
N LEU A 67 -1.11 8.60 -5.85
CA LEU A 67 -1.84 9.84 -5.64
C LEU A 67 -0.88 10.96 -5.25
N LYS A 68 -1.25 12.21 -5.60
CA LYS A 68 -0.49 13.41 -5.22
C LYS A 68 -0.92 13.93 -3.85
N GLU A 69 -2.17 13.67 -3.51
CA GLU A 69 -2.82 14.03 -2.28
C GLU A 69 -2.19 13.29 -1.10
N SER A 70 -2.03 14.00 0.01
CA SER A 70 -1.64 13.41 1.27
C SER A 70 -2.77 12.57 1.85
N TYR A 71 -2.42 11.60 2.70
CA TYR A 71 -3.43 10.75 3.35
C TYR A 71 -4.41 11.52 4.23
N THR A 72 -4.05 12.72 4.69
CA THR A 72 -4.92 13.61 5.49
C THR A 72 -5.95 14.34 4.64
N GLU A 73 -5.71 14.51 3.34
CA GLU A 73 -6.65 15.17 2.42
C GLU A 73 -7.71 14.18 1.89
N LEU A 74 -7.36 12.90 1.83
CA LEU A 74 -8.24 11.82 1.38
C LEU A 74 -9.22 11.42 2.49
N THR A 75 -10.26 12.21 2.70
CA THR A 75 -11.29 11.97 3.74
C THR A 75 -12.39 11.00 3.32
N ILE A 76 -12.53 10.74 2.02
CA ILE A 76 -13.58 9.88 1.45
C ILE A 76 -12.91 8.61 0.90
N ALA A 77 -13.48 7.45 1.20
CA ALA A 77 -13.01 6.17 0.65
C ALA A 77 -13.33 6.08 -0.86
N PRO A 78 -12.52 5.38 -1.67
CA PRO A 78 -12.81 5.20 -3.08
C PRO A 78 -14.05 4.32 -3.26
N GLU A 79 -14.75 4.47 -4.38
CA GLU A 79 -15.93 3.64 -4.71
C GLU A 79 -15.58 2.15 -4.81
N ASP A 80 -14.42 1.86 -5.39
CA ASP A 80 -13.85 0.52 -5.50
C ASP A 80 -12.40 0.51 -5.03
N GLY A 81 -12.04 -0.56 -4.33
CA GLY A 81 -10.68 -0.76 -3.83
C GLY A 81 -10.40 -0.06 -2.52
N CYS A 82 -9.16 0.40 -2.33
CA CYS A 82 -8.75 1.09 -1.11
C CYS A 82 -7.51 1.96 -1.33
N TYR A 83 -7.39 3.04 -0.55
CA TYR A 83 -6.16 3.81 -0.46
C TYR A 83 -5.24 3.21 0.60
N ILE A 84 -3.96 3.09 0.28
CA ILE A 84 -2.94 2.58 1.20
C ILE A 84 -1.80 3.58 1.39
N ARG A 85 -1.23 3.59 2.60
CA ARG A 85 -0.02 4.35 2.94
C ARG A 85 0.95 3.52 3.77
N GLY A 86 2.17 4.03 3.92
CA GLY A 86 3.21 3.45 4.79
C GLY A 86 4.08 2.42 4.08
N LEU A 87 4.22 2.55 2.76
CA LEU A 87 5.25 1.88 1.99
C LEU A 87 6.50 2.78 1.93
N PHE A 88 7.66 2.15 1.88
CA PHE A 88 8.95 2.83 1.75
C PHE A 88 9.71 2.25 0.57
N ALA A 89 10.34 3.12 -0.22
CA ALA A 89 11.23 2.72 -1.31
C ALA A 89 12.69 2.76 -0.82
N GLU A 90 13.46 1.74 -1.19
CA GLU A 90 14.90 1.65 -0.94
C GLU A 90 15.65 1.75 -2.26
N GLY A 91 16.66 2.64 -2.34
CA GLY A 91 17.43 2.87 -3.58
C GLY A 91 16.70 3.64 -4.68
N ALA A 92 15.47 4.08 -4.42
CA ALA A 92 14.69 4.96 -5.28
C ALA A 92 13.85 5.93 -4.44
N ARG A 93 13.31 6.94 -5.09
CA ARG A 93 12.34 7.89 -4.53
C ARG A 93 11.19 8.08 -5.50
N TRP A 94 10.02 8.42 -4.97
CA TRP A 94 8.95 8.92 -5.83
C TRP A 94 9.14 10.41 -6.10
N ASP A 95 9.11 10.82 -7.37
CA ASP A 95 9.13 12.22 -7.76
C ASP A 95 7.68 12.74 -7.93
N ASN A 96 7.21 13.53 -6.97
CA ASN A 96 5.84 14.07 -7.01
C ASN A 96 5.60 15.02 -8.20
N ALA A 97 6.62 15.71 -8.69
CA ALA A 97 6.48 16.64 -9.81
C ALA A 97 6.33 15.88 -11.13
N GLN A 98 7.14 14.84 -11.32
CA GLN A 98 7.17 14.04 -12.55
C GLN A 98 6.24 12.82 -12.52
N GLN A 99 5.70 12.45 -11.34
CA GLN A 99 4.85 11.28 -11.13
C GLN A 99 5.51 9.98 -11.60
N MET A 100 6.77 9.80 -11.23
CA MET A 100 7.56 8.61 -11.59
C MET A 100 8.60 8.30 -10.52
N LEU A 101 9.13 7.08 -10.55
CA LEU A 101 10.32 6.73 -9.77
C LEU A 101 11.55 7.49 -10.29
N ALA A 102 12.33 7.99 -9.36
CA ALA A 102 13.63 8.59 -9.60
C ALA A 102 14.66 7.98 -8.65
N GLU A 103 15.96 8.18 -8.91
CA GLU A 103 17.02 7.67 -8.05
C GLU A 103 16.94 8.27 -6.63
N SER A 104 17.36 7.54 -5.60
CA SER A 104 17.46 8.10 -4.24
C SER A 104 18.48 9.25 -4.19
N ARG A 105 18.26 10.26 -3.33
CA ARG A 105 19.27 11.32 -3.13
C ARG A 105 20.47 10.79 -2.35
N PRO A 106 21.66 11.42 -2.46
CA PRO A 106 22.81 11.03 -1.66
C PRO A 106 22.48 11.01 -0.16
N LYS A 107 22.79 9.88 0.51
CA LYS A 107 22.53 9.62 1.95
C LYS A 107 21.04 9.43 2.33
N GLU A 108 20.18 9.21 1.35
CA GLU A 108 18.76 8.89 1.56
C GLU A 108 18.54 7.39 1.31
N LEU A 109 18.58 6.58 2.38
CA LEU A 109 18.46 5.12 2.26
C LEU A 109 17.03 4.67 1.97
N TYR A 110 16.06 5.34 2.59
CA TYR A 110 14.63 5.02 2.48
C TYR A 110 13.85 6.30 2.22
N THR A 111 12.87 6.21 1.34
CA THR A 111 11.94 7.31 1.06
C THR A 111 10.50 6.85 1.26
N ASP A 112 9.65 7.74 1.75
CA ASP A 112 8.22 7.49 1.82
C ASP A 112 7.63 7.41 0.42
N VAL A 113 6.86 6.34 0.16
CA VAL A 113 6.05 6.25 -1.05
C VAL A 113 4.72 6.97 -0.76
N PRO A 114 4.20 7.79 -1.71
CA PRO A 114 2.91 8.45 -1.54
C PRO A 114 1.76 7.46 -1.38
N VAL A 115 0.56 8.00 -1.14
CA VAL A 115 -0.65 7.18 -1.08
C VAL A 115 -0.85 6.48 -2.42
N ILE A 116 -1.17 5.19 -2.35
CA ILE A 116 -1.46 4.39 -3.55
C ILE A 116 -2.92 3.96 -3.47
N TRP A 117 -3.65 4.18 -4.55
CA TRP A 117 -4.95 3.59 -4.76
C TRP A 117 -4.78 2.18 -5.34
N LEU A 118 -5.25 1.18 -4.60
CA LEU A 118 -5.37 -0.18 -5.06
C LEU A 118 -6.75 -0.36 -5.70
N ILE A 119 -6.77 -0.56 -7.01
CA ILE A 119 -8.00 -0.62 -7.82
C ILE A 119 -8.23 -2.07 -8.24
N PRO A 120 -9.27 -2.77 -7.74
CA PRO A 120 -9.63 -4.09 -8.23
C PRO A 120 -10.08 -4.04 -9.68
N VAL A 121 -9.44 -4.82 -10.55
CA VAL A 121 -9.76 -4.89 -11.98
C VAL A 121 -9.94 -6.34 -12.41
N PRO A 122 -11.07 -6.71 -13.05
CA PRO A 122 -11.27 -8.03 -13.62
C PRO A 122 -10.42 -8.21 -14.87
N SER A 123 -9.78 -9.37 -15.02
CA SER A 123 -8.99 -9.78 -16.17
C SER A 123 -7.96 -8.72 -16.59
N ARG A 124 -7.31 -8.07 -15.61
CA ARG A 124 -6.31 -7.02 -15.86
C ARG A 124 -5.24 -7.54 -16.82
N LYS A 125 -5.03 -6.79 -17.90
CA LYS A 125 -3.89 -7.00 -18.79
C LYS A 125 -2.70 -6.23 -18.22
N VAL A 126 -1.60 -6.94 -17.93
CA VAL A 126 -0.36 -6.31 -17.49
C VAL A 126 0.13 -5.39 -18.62
N PRO A 127 0.31 -4.08 -18.36
CA PRO A 127 0.80 -3.18 -19.40
C PRO A 127 2.21 -3.57 -19.85
N THR A 128 2.47 -3.45 -21.14
CA THR A 128 3.69 -4.00 -21.77
C THR A 128 4.89 -3.03 -21.71
N SER A 129 4.67 -1.77 -21.38
CA SER A 129 5.71 -0.74 -21.31
C SER A 129 5.38 0.33 -20.27
N GLY A 130 6.41 1.05 -19.82
CA GLY A 130 6.27 2.16 -18.88
C GLY A 130 5.98 1.73 -17.44
N ILE A 131 6.19 0.46 -17.11
CA ILE A 131 6.00 -0.08 -15.77
C ILE A 131 7.29 -0.71 -15.27
N TYR A 132 7.61 -0.41 -14.03
CA TYR A 132 8.61 -1.11 -13.25
C TYR A 132 7.92 -2.08 -12.29
N ASP A 133 8.21 -3.38 -12.43
CA ASP A 133 7.75 -4.41 -11.49
C ASP A 133 8.57 -4.32 -10.19
N CYS A 134 8.12 -3.48 -9.26
CA CYS A 134 8.80 -3.28 -7.99
C CYS A 134 8.35 -4.34 -6.97
N PRO A 135 9.29 -5.15 -6.42
CA PRO A 135 8.95 -6.12 -5.39
C PRO A 135 8.74 -5.41 -4.04
N VAL A 136 7.63 -5.73 -3.37
CA VAL A 136 7.33 -5.23 -2.02
C VAL A 136 7.69 -6.27 -0.96
N TYR A 137 8.36 -5.84 0.11
CA TYR A 137 8.80 -6.72 1.21
C TYR A 137 8.25 -6.25 2.55
N LYS A 138 7.92 -7.21 3.42
CA LYS A 138 7.49 -6.93 4.81
C LYS A 138 8.66 -6.58 5.73
N THR A 139 9.85 -7.15 5.47
CA THR A 139 11.04 -7.00 6.31
C THR A 139 12.22 -6.50 5.50
N LEU A 140 13.11 -5.74 6.15
CA LEU A 140 14.33 -5.22 5.52
C LEU A 140 15.29 -6.34 5.09
N THR A 141 15.28 -7.48 5.78
CA THR A 141 16.08 -8.66 5.40
C THR A 141 15.52 -9.39 4.18
N ARG A 142 14.46 -8.86 3.53
CA ARG A 142 13.76 -9.46 2.38
C ARG A 142 13.39 -10.93 2.64
N ALA A 143 13.23 -11.28 3.92
CA ALA A 143 12.92 -12.62 4.38
C ALA A 143 11.40 -12.71 4.53
N GLY A 144 10.78 -13.59 3.73
CA GLY A 144 9.33 -13.68 3.58
C GLY A 144 8.86 -12.83 2.40
N ILE A 145 8.53 -13.49 1.29
CA ILE A 145 8.01 -12.83 0.10
C ILE A 145 6.53 -12.54 0.31
N THR A 146 6.12 -11.29 0.17
CA THR A 146 4.72 -10.91 -0.02
C THR A 146 4.68 -10.28 -1.40
N PHE A 147 4.30 -11.06 -2.43
CA PHE A 147 4.21 -10.54 -3.79
C PHE A 147 3.06 -9.54 -3.89
N LEU A 148 3.31 -8.28 -3.51
CA LEU A 148 2.65 -7.16 -4.14
C LEU A 148 3.62 -6.68 -5.21
N PHE A 149 3.24 -6.85 -6.47
CA PHE A 149 3.94 -6.16 -7.56
C PHE A 149 3.43 -4.73 -7.53
N LEU A 150 4.27 -3.80 -7.11
CA LEU A 150 3.95 -2.39 -7.28
C LEU A 150 4.36 -2.03 -8.71
N CYS A 151 3.37 -1.87 -9.59
CA CYS A 151 3.59 -1.30 -10.91
C CYS A 151 3.73 0.22 -10.73
N VAL A 152 4.94 0.76 -10.84
CA VAL A 152 5.15 2.21 -11.03
C VAL A 152 5.37 2.48 -12.50
#